data_AF-A0A9E7G3Q1-F1
#
_entry.id   AF-A0A9E7G3Q1-F1
#
_cell.length_a   1.000
_cell.length_b   1.000
_cell.length_c   1.000
_cell.angle_alpha   90.00
_cell.angle_beta   90.00
_cell.angle_gamma   90.00
#
_symmetry.space_group_name_H-M   'P 1'
#
loop_
_entity.id
_entity.type
_entity.pdbx_description
1 polymer ?
#
loop_
_entity_poly.entity_id
_entity_poly.type
_entity_poly.pdbx_seq_one_letter_code
_entity_poly.pdbx_strand_id
1 'polypeptide(L)'
;MKCKEWIIIYELLMVECYIVVAMAGRLEQKAESTIPTPIFSPPEANRTVMDSTTWCVAHPGASQFDLENALDWACGVGGADCSSLQPGAACYQPDTLLSHASYAFNSYYQHNGNSDVACNFGGTATISSRDPSKLVDGQLLRRQRCFR
;
A
#
# COMPACT_ATOMS: atom_id res chain seq x y z
N MET A 1 17.17 18.30 39.62
CA MET A 1 15.99 17.41 39.82
C MET A 1 14.99 17.78 38.73
N LYS A 2 14.78 17.04 37.65
CA LYS A 2 14.42 15.61 37.59
C LYS A 2 14.96 14.89 36.32
N CYS A 3 16.29 14.89 36.09
CA CYS A 3 16.92 13.92 35.16
C CYS A 3 16.76 12.46 35.66
N LYS A 4 16.52 12.27 36.97
CA LYS A 4 16.25 10.94 37.54
C LYS A 4 14.87 10.37 37.17
N GLU A 5 13.94 11.20 36.70
CA GLU A 5 12.59 10.73 36.34
C GLU A 5 12.47 10.45 34.84
N TRP A 6 13.33 11.05 34.02
CA TRP A 6 13.47 10.68 32.61
C TRP A 6 14.13 9.31 32.40
N ILE A 7 15.06 8.90 33.28
CA ILE A 7 15.63 7.54 33.26
C ILE A 7 14.55 6.50 33.58
N ILE A 8 13.69 6.76 34.57
CA ILE A 8 12.60 5.85 34.92
C ILE A 8 11.57 5.75 33.77
N ILE A 9 11.29 6.86 33.08
CA ILE A 9 10.42 6.87 31.89
C ILE A 9 11.06 6.10 30.72
N TYR A 10 12.37 6.24 30.52
CA TYR A 10 13.10 5.53 29.46
C TYR A 10 13.21 4.02 29.77
N GLU A 11 13.43 3.63 31.02
CA GLU A 11 13.45 2.23 31.46
C GLU A 11 12.05 1.58 31.39
N LEU A 12 10.96 2.29 31.69
CA LEU A 12 9.59 1.78 31.52
C LEU A 12 9.17 1.67 30.05
N LEU A 13 9.48 2.66 29.20
CA LEU A 13 9.17 2.63 27.77
C LEU A 13 10.00 1.59 27.01
N MET A 14 11.26 1.38 27.39
CA MET A 14 12.11 0.34 26.80
C MET A 14 11.72 -1.06 27.27
N VAL A 15 11.21 -1.23 28.51
CA VAL A 15 10.67 -2.51 29.00
C VAL A 15 9.34 -2.86 28.32
N GLU A 16 8.45 -1.90 28.05
CA GLU A 16 7.21 -2.18 27.30
C GLU A 16 7.50 -2.57 25.84
N CYS A 17 8.43 -1.88 25.17
CA CYS A 17 8.83 -2.26 23.81
C CYS A 17 9.57 -3.61 23.77
N TYR A 18 10.40 -3.91 24.77
CA TYR A 18 11.10 -5.20 24.90
C TYR A 18 10.16 -6.38 25.19
N ILE A 19 9.11 -6.18 26.00
CA ILE A 19 8.08 -7.22 26.23
C ILE A 19 7.28 -7.46 24.94
N VAL A 20 6.93 -6.42 24.17
CA VAL A 20 6.25 -6.57 22.88
C VAL A 20 7.14 -7.31 21.85
N VAL A 21 8.44 -7.01 21.81
CA VAL A 21 9.41 -7.70 20.95
C VAL A 21 9.67 -9.15 21.42
N ALA A 22 9.66 -9.42 22.73
CA ALA A 22 9.85 -10.76 23.29
C ALA A 22 8.66 -11.69 23.07
N MET A 23 7.41 -11.17 23.11
CA MET A 23 6.20 -11.96 22.82
C MET A 23 5.99 -12.23 21.33
N ALA A 24 6.71 -11.53 20.44
CA ALA A 24 6.78 -11.83 19.01
C ALA A 24 7.83 -12.90 18.66
N GLY A 25 8.58 -13.41 19.65
CA GLY A 25 9.66 -14.39 19.46
C GLY A 25 9.28 -15.82 19.83
N ARG A 26 8.82 -16.59 18.81
CA ARG A 26 8.65 -18.06 18.74
C ARG A 26 7.39 -18.68 19.38
N LEU A 27 6.39 -18.89 18.53
CA LEU A 27 6.02 -20.26 18.14
C LEU A 27 5.96 -20.36 16.62
N GLU A 28 6.61 -21.42 16.15
CA GLU A 28 6.97 -21.77 14.78
C GLU A 28 5.79 -22.13 13.86
N GLN A 29 6.12 -22.08 12.57
CA GLN A 29 5.40 -22.56 11.39
C GLN A 29 4.58 -23.84 11.61
N LYS A 30 3.34 -23.86 11.12
CA LYS A 30 2.64 -25.10 10.77
C LYS A 30 1.90 -24.94 9.44
N ALA A 31 2.22 -25.85 8.53
CA ALA A 31 1.61 -26.04 7.22
C ALA A 31 0.12 -26.43 7.28
N GLU A 32 -0.57 -26.13 6.17
CA GLU A 32 -1.75 -26.76 5.55
C GLU A 32 -2.76 -27.52 6.43
N SER A 33 -4.00 -27.03 6.52
CA SER A 33 -5.18 -27.88 6.76
C SER A 33 -6.49 -27.18 6.36
N THR A 34 -6.93 -27.44 5.14
CA THR A 34 -8.21 -27.10 4.47
C THR A 34 -9.47 -27.49 5.23
N ILE A 35 -10.52 -26.65 5.26
CA ILE A 35 -11.96 -26.98 5.02
C ILE A 35 -12.68 -25.71 4.47
N PRO A 36 -13.56 -25.82 3.42
CA PRO A 36 -13.96 -24.72 2.55
C PRO A 36 -15.18 -23.94 3.05
N THR A 37 -15.17 -22.62 2.83
CA THR A 37 -16.31 -21.71 3.08
C THR A 37 -16.59 -20.95 1.77
N PRO A 38 -17.85 -20.68 1.39
CA PRO A 38 -18.25 -20.45 0.02
C PRO A 38 -17.67 -19.15 -0.53
N ILE A 39 -16.95 -19.33 -1.62
CA ILE A 39 -16.38 -18.29 -2.47
C ILE A 39 -17.53 -17.56 -3.15
N PHE A 40 -17.88 -16.37 -2.65
CA PHE A 40 -18.41 -15.31 -3.50
C PHE A 40 -17.27 -14.34 -3.81
N SER A 41 -16.25 -14.87 -4.51
CA SER A 41 -15.39 -14.03 -5.33
C SER A 41 -16.27 -13.37 -6.40
N PRO A 42 -16.23 -12.05 -6.59
CA PRO A 42 -16.56 -11.46 -7.87
C PRO A 42 -15.69 -12.15 -8.95
N PRO A 43 -16.25 -12.50 -10.10
CA PRO A 43 -15.66 -13.45 -11.04
C PRO A 43 -14.23 -13.08 -11.40
N GLU A 44 -13.36 -14.09 -11.37
CA GLU A 44 -12.08 -14.12 -12.08
C GLU A 44 -12.16 -13.27 -13.35
N ALA A 45 -11.47 -12.13 -13.32
CA ALA A 45 -11.00 -11.54 -14.55
C ALA A 45 -9.93 -12.48 -15.09
N ASN A 46 -10.41 -13.47 -15.85
CA ASN A 46 -9.66 -14.34 -16.76
C ASN A 46 -8.47 -13.58 -17.36
N ARG A 47 -7.27 -13.77 -16.80
CA ARG A 47 -6.03 -13.40 -17.47
C ARG A 47 -5.44 -14.63 -18.10
N THR A 48 -5.94 -14.91 -19.31
CA THR A 48 -5.07 -15.34 -20.40
C THR A 48 -3.74 -14.60 -20.28
N VAL A 49 -2.64 -15.37 -20.17
CA VAL A 49 -1.26 -14.89 -20.33
C VAL A 49 -1.14 -14.32 -21.74
N MET A 50 -1.52 -13.07 -21.82
CA MET A 50 -1.24 -12.11 -22.87
C MET A 50 -0.60 -10.98 -22.08
N ASP A 51 0.52 -10.43 -22.52
CA ASP A 51 1.30 -9.37 -21.86
C ASP A 51 0.48 -8.06 -21.68
N SER A 52 -0.65 -8.13 -20.99
CA SER A 52 -1.47 -7.00 -20.64
C SER A 52 -0.87 -6.43 -19.37
N THR A 53 -0.15 -5.32 -19.50
CA THR A 53 0.25 -4.51 -18.35
C THR A 53 -0.98 -4.19 -17.51
N THR A 54 -0.87 -4.39 -16.22
CA THR A 54 -1.91 -4.13 -15.23
C THR A 54 -1.43 -3.06 -14.28
N TRP A 55 -2.36 -2.29 -13.75
CA TRP A 55 -2.06 -1.21 -12.81
C TRP A 55 -2.89 -1.36 -11.57
N CYS A 56 -2.31 -1.01 -10.43
CA CYS A 56 -3.06 -0.87 -9.19
C CYS A 56 -3.40 0.60 -8.97
N VAL A 57 -4.68 0.92 -8.81
CA VAL A 57 -5.15 2.29 -8.60
C VAL A 57 -5.97 2.38 -7.33
N ALA A 58 -5.93 3.52 -6.65
CA ALA A 58 -6.76 3.76 -5.49
C ALA A 58 -8.24 3.83 -5.89
N HIS A 59 -9.10 3.31 -5.02
CA HIS A 59 -10.53 3.31 -5.21
C HIS A 59 -11.11 4.66 -4.78
N PRO A 60 -11.76 5.45 -5.67
CA PRO A 60 -12.25 6.79 -5.35
C PRO A 60 -13.38 6.80 -4.31
N GLY A 61 -14.06 5.68 -4.11
CA GLY A 61 -15.08 5.51 -3.06
C GLY A 61 -14.54 5.02 -1.72
N ALA A 62 -13.23 4.85 -1.57
CA ALA A 62 -12.63 4.48 -0.29
C ALA A 62 -12.73 5.64 0.73
N SER A 63 -12.77 5.31 2.02
CA SER A 63 -12.66 6.29 3.09
C SER A 63 -11.30 7.01 2.99
N GLN A 64 -11.28 8.33 3.16
CA GLN A 64 -10.02 9.10 3.18
C GLN A 64 -9.06 8.57 4.25
N PHE A 65 -9.59 8.20 5.43
CA PHE A 65 -8.79 7.67 6.53
C PHE A 65 -8.12 6.34 6.16
N ASP A 66 -8.87 5.40 5.60
CA ASP A 66 -8.33 4.09 5.20
C ASP A 66 -7.30 4.25 4.07
N LEU A 67 -7.56 5.20 3.17
CA LEU A 67 -6.68 5.50 2.05
C LEU A 67 -5.36 6.16 2.50
N GLU A 68 -5.41 7.08 3.46
CA GLU A 68 -4.23 7.65 4.12
C GLU A 68 -3.40 6.59 4.81
N ASN A 69 -4.05 5.73 5.61
CA ASN A 69 -3.36 4.68 6.34
C ASN A 69 -2.70 3.66 5.39
N ALA A 70 -3.38 3.31 4.29
CA ALA A 70 -2.83 2.44 3.27
C ALA A 70 -1.67 3.09 2.51
N LEU A 71 -1.75 4.39 2.22
CA LEU A 71 -0.66 5.15 1.58
C LEU A 71 0.57 5.22 2.50
N ASP A 72 0.39 5.55 3.78
CA ASP A 72 1.47 5.60 4.77
C ASP A 72 2.16 4.23 4.89
N TRP A 73 1.37 3.15 4.98
CA TRP A 73 1.91 1.80 4.99
C TRP A 73 2.71 1.50 3.72
N ALA A 74 2.18 1.84 2.55
CA ALA A 74 2.85 1.58 1.27
C ALA A 74 4.22 2.27 1.21
N CYS A 75 4.30 3.54 1.60
CA CYS A 75 5.54 4.31 1.58
C CYS A 75 6.51 3.96 2.74
N GLY A 76 5.98 3.44 3.84
CA GLY A 76 6.76 3.02 5.00
C GLY A 76 7.18 1.56 4.92
N VAL A 77 6.44 0.69 5.61
CA VAL A 77 6.77 -0.74 5.76
C VAL A 77 6.62 -1.52 4.44
N GLY A 78 5.72 -1.09 3.56
CA GLY A 78 5.50 -1.68 2.24
C GLY A 78 6.65 -1.43 1.26
N GLY A 79 7.49 -0.41 1.48
CA GLY A 79 8.67 -0.14 0.66
C GLY A 79 8.36 0.34 -0.76
N ALA A 80 7.21 0.95 -1.00
CA ALA A 80 6.89 1.60 -2.27
C ALA A 80 7.80 2.83 -2.50
N ASP A 81 8.11 3.12 -3.76
CA ASP A 81 8.87 4.33 -4.09
C ASP A 81 7.96 5.56 -4.05
N CYS A 82 7.91 6.24 -2.91
CA CYS A 82 7.17 7.50 -2.73
C CYS A 82 8.04 8.75 -2.88
N SER A 83 9.28 8.62 -3.38
CA SER A 83 10.18 9.76 -3.54
C SER A 83 9.68 10.76 -4.60
N SER A 84 8.98 10.26 -5.62
CA SER A 84 8.36 11.08 -6.67
C SER A 84 7.07 11.78 -6.24
N LEU A 85 6.56 11.51 -5.03
CA LEU A 85 5.41 12.18 -4.41
C LEU A 85 5.80 13.37 -3.55
N GLN A 86 7.08 13.64 -3.35
CA GLN A 86 7.48 14.77 -2.52
C GLN A 86 7.13 16.11 -3.19
N PRO A 87 6.86 17.17 -2.41
CA PRO A 87 6.61 18.51 -2.96
C PRO A 87 7.72 18.93 -3.93
N GLY A 88 7.33 19.30 -5.15
CA GLY A 88 8.26 19.66 -6.23
C GLY A 88 8.75 18.50 -7.11
N ALA A 89 8.46 17.25 -6.75
CA ALA A 89 8.81 16.08 -7.55
C ALA A 89 7.89 15.91 -8.77
N ALA A 90 8.26 14.98 -9.66
CA ALA A 90 7.62 14.75 -10.96
C ALA A 90 6.23 14.09 -10.88
N CYS A 91 5.82 13.53 -9.75
CA CYS A 91 4.50 12.89 -9.56
C CYS A 91 3.68 13.47 -8.41
N TYR A 92 4.11 14.60 -7.85
CA TYR A 92 3.37 15.29 -6.79
C TYR A 92 2.01 15.85 -7.23
N GLN A 93 1.89 16.38 -8.45
CA GLN A 93 0.63 16.94 -8.94
C GLN A 93 -0.18 15.90 -9.73
N PRO A 94 -1.51 15.84 -9.51
CA PRO A 94 -2.29 16.69 -8.59
C PRO A 94 -2.08 16.30 -7.11
N ASP A 95 -2.00 17.31 -6.24
CA ASP A 95 -1.82 17.14 -4.78
C ASP A 95 -3.13 16.68 -4.15
N THR A 96 -3.46 15.42 -4.41
CA THR A 96 -4.65 14.75 -3.91
C THR A 96 -4.25 13.41 -3.36
N LEU A 97 -4.86 13.05 -2.23
CA LEU A 97 -4.63 11.78 -1.58
C LEU A 97 -4.83 10.60 -2.54
N LEU A 98 -5.88 10.66 -3.38
CA LEU A 98 -6.20 9.62 -4.35
C LEU A 98 -5.07 9.43 -5.38
N SER A 99 -4.45 10.51 -5.84
CA SER A 99 -3.38 10.44 -6.84
C SER A 99 -2.08 9.93 -6.23
N HIS A 100 -1.75 10.38 -5.01
CA HIS A 100 -0.59 9.90 -4.28
C HIS A 100 -0.72 8.43 -3.91
N ALA A 101 -1.88 8.01 -3.39
CA ALA A 101 -2.19 6.63 -3.08
C ALA A 101 -2.11 5.74 -4.33
N SER A 102 -2.73 6.16 -5.44
CA SER A 102 -2.68 5.39 -6.69
C SER A 102 -1.25 5.17 -7.18
N TYR A 103 -0.38 6.19 -7.09
CA TYR A 103 1.03 6.05 -7.47
C TYR A 103 1.78 5.08 -6.56
N ALA A 104 1.66 5.24 -5.24
CA ALA A 104 2.31 4.37 -4.26
C ALA A 104 1.85 2.92 -4.41
N PHE A 105 0.54 2.71 -4.58
CA PHE A 105 -0.05 1.39 -4.77
C PHE A 105 0.42 0.72 -6.05
N ASN A 106 0.52 1.47 -7.15
CA ASN A 106 1.04 0.97 -8.41
C ASN A 106 2.52 0.59 -8.30
N SER A 107 3.35 1.43 -7.66
CA SER A 107 4.76 1.13 -7.44
C SER A 107 4.91 -0.16 -6.63
N TYR A 108 4.22 -0.27 -5.50
CA TYR A 108 4.22 -1.48 -4.68
C TYR A 108 3.73 -2.71 -5.47
N TYR A 109 2.62 -2.58 -6.20
CA TYR A 109 2.04 -3.65 -7.00
C TYR A 109 3.01 -4.20 -8.05
N GLN A 110 3.72 -3.33 -8.77
CA GLN A 110 4.71 -3.75 -9.76
C GLN A 110 5.95 -4.38 -9.13
N HIS A 111 6.41 -3.88 -7.99
CA HIS A 111 7.53 -4.48 -7.26
C HIS A 111 7.17 -5.84 -6.64
N ASN A 112 5.89 -6.10 -6.36
CA ASN A 112 5.41 -7.34 -5.73
C ASN A 112 4.72 -8.29 -6.72
N GLY A 113 5.19 -8.30 -7.97
CA GLY A 113 4.85 -9.32 -8.95
C GLY A 113 3.44 -9.21 -9.53
N ASN A 114 2.83 -8.02 -9.50
CA ASN A 114 1.54 -7.74 -10.11
C ASN A 114 0.41 -8.67 -9.61
N SER A 115 0.50 -9.14 -8.37
CA SER A 115 -0.45 -10.07 -7.77
C SER A 115 -1.71 -9.37 -7.23
N ASP A 116 -2.85 -10.06 -7.23
CA ASP A 116 -4.11 -9.52 -6.70
C ASP A 116 -4.00 -9.14 -5.21
N VAL A 117 -3.18 -9.89 -4.45
CA VAL A 117 -2.89 -9.61 -3.03
C VAL A 117 -2.13 -8.29 -2.88
N ALA A 118 -1.19 -7.99 -3.78
CA ALA A 118 -0.41 -6.77 -3.73
C ALA A 118 -1.22 -5.50 -4.02
N CYS A 119 -2.40 -5.62 -4.65
CA CYS A 119 -3.31 -4.49 -4.91
C CYS A 119 -4.52 -4.47 -3.97
N ASN A 120 -4.49 -5.18 -2.84
CA ASN A 120 -5.64 -5.20 -1.93
C ASN A 120 -5.75 -3.91 -1.10
N PHE A 121 -4.68 -3.50 -0.43
CA PHE A 121 -4.63 -2.31 0.45
C PHE A 121 -5.85 -2.16 1.38
N GLY A 122 -6.35 -3.27 1.94
CA GLY A 122 -7.55 -3.28 2.79
C GLY A 122 -8.86 -3.02 2.05
N GLY A 123 -8.90 -3.25 0.74
CA GLY A 123 -10.02 -2.93 -0.15
C GLY A 123 -10.05 -1.48 -0.65
N THR A 124 -8.99 -0.70 -0.41
CA THR A 124 -8.91 0.70 -0.86
C THR A 124 -8.32 0.86 -2.27
N ALA A 125 -7.96 -0.24 -2.93
CA ALA A 125 -7.37 -0.24 -4.26
C ALA A 125 -8.03 -1.27 -5.19
N THR A 126 -7.81 -1.11 -6.49
CA THR A 126 -8.39 -1.96 -7.53
C THR A 126 -7.43 -2.13 -8.69
N ILE A 127 -7.38 -3.34 -9.25
CA ILE A 127 -6.58 -3.62 -10.43
C ILE A 127 -7.34 -3.13 -11.67
N SER A 128 -6.68 -2.27 -12.42
CA SER A 128 -7.11 -1.80 -13.73
C SER A 128 -6.31 -2.49 -14.83
N SER A 129 -7.01 -2.97 -15.86
CA SER A 129 -6.42 -3.37 -17.15
C SER A 129 -6.24 -2.19 -18.12
N ARG A 130 -6.69 -1.00 -17.71
CA ARG A 130 -6.57 0.24 -18.47
C ARG A 130 -5.52 1.12 -17.82
N ASP A 131 -4.62 1.63 -18.65
CA ASP A 131 -3.58 2.56 -18.24
C ASP A 131 -4.20 3.82 -17.60
N PRO A 132 -4.04 4.04 -16.28
CA PRO A 132 -4.64 5.17 -15.59
C PRO A 132 -4.06 6.51 -16.07
N SER A 133 -2.87 6.54 -16.68
CA SER A 133 -2.33 7.75 -17.29
C SER A 133 -3.13 8.23 -18.51
N LYS A 134 -3.97 7.35 -19.09
CA LYS A 134 -4.84 7.66 -20.23
C LYS A 134 -6.28 8.00 -19.82
N LEU A 135 -6.65 7.77 -18.56
CA LEU A 135 -8.01 7.97 -18.05
C LEU A 135 -8.20 9.31 -17.32
N VAL A 136 -7.15 10.13 -17.22
CA VAL A 136 -7.23 11.44 -16.56
C VAL A 136 -8.01 12.41 -17.45
N ASP A 137 -9.27 12.63 -17.07
CA ASP A 137 -10.13 13.67 -17.62
C ASP A 137 -9.49 15.05 -17.36
N GLY A 138 -9.19 15.78 -18.45
CA GLY A 138 -9.15 17.24 -18.45
C GLY A 138 -7.96 18.02 -17.86
N GLN A 139 -7.11 17.47 -16.98
CA GLN A 139 -6.04 18.30 -16.35
C GLN A 139 -4.64 17.66 -16.41
N LEU A 140 -3.77 18.29 -17.22
CA LEU A 140 -2.30 18.20 -17.23
C LEU A 140 -1.63 17.00 -17.91
N LEU A 141 -1.63 17.07 -19.25
CA LEU A 141 -0.74 16.37 -20.21
C LEU A 141 0.78 16.70 -20.04
N ARG A 142 1.36 16.66 -18.84
CA ARG A 142 2.82 16.81 -18.67
C ARG A 142 3.54 15.74 -17.86
N ARG A 143 2.83 14.76 -17.24
CA ARG A 143 3.44 13.78 -16.32
C ARG A 143 2.97 12.33 -16.58
N GLN A 144 2.98 11.90 -17.85
CA GLN A 144 2.63 10.54 -18.29
C GLN A 144 3.59 9.41 -17.81
N ARG A 145 4.40 9.65 -16.78
CA ARG A 145 5.42 8.69 -16.29
C ARG A 145 5.20 8.21 -14.86
N CYS A 146 4.15 8.67 -14.18
CA CYS A 146 3.90 8.23 -12.80
C CYS A 146 3.35 6.80 -12.73
N PHE A 147 2.68 6.33 -13.77
CA PHE A 147 2.12 4.97 -13.83
C PHE A 147 2.81 4.06 -14.84
N ARG A 148 3.89 4.53 -15.47
CA ARG A 148 4.62 3.78 -16.51
C ARG A 148 5.77 3.00 -15.89
#